data_AF-A0A379W105-F1
#
_entry.id   AF-A0A379W105-F1
#
_cell.length_a   1.000
_cell.length_b   1.000
_cell.length_c   1.000
_cell.angle_alpha   90.00
_cell.angle_beta   90.00
_cell.angle_gamma   90.00
#
_symmetry.space_group_name_H-M   'P 1'
#
loop_
_entity.id
_entity.type
_entity.pdbx_description
1 polymer ?
#
loop_
_entity_poly.entity_id
_entity_poly.type
_entity_poly.pdbx_seq_one_letter_code
_entity_poly.pdbx_strand_id
1 'polypeptide(L)'
;MTFTDINGSPWPQSDPPYNAAPKLFDVQYNENMVTITPLRPWASGNISVYLKGLSVPVILNVTSGETDTPSSSQEMDSRLDLRIPRQGPTSPVVSIPTDKIALHDATLQAFLDGIPPRDPSVKRLKFTGNVPDTTIWQHGDDLLVRSRAILRDEFEQTLSSADGTHLWKLPVTPLLTFSVNGQSVHVTPELE
;
A
#
# COMPACT_ATOMS: atom_id res chain seq x y z
N MET A 1 -11.37 -17.11 1.24
CA MET A 1 -10.21 -16.23 0.97
C MET A 1 -10.67 -14.80 0.77
N THR A 2 -9.88 -13.81 1.22
CA THR A 2 -10.20 -12.38 1.06
C THR A 2 -9.17 -11.65 0.22
N PHE A 3 -9.59 -10.57 -0.44
CA PHE A 3 -8.72 -9.69 -1.22
C PHE A 3 -8.65 -8.30 -0.57
N THR A 4 -7.43 -7.80 -0.40
CA THR A 4 -7.15 -6.49 0.20
C THR A 4 -6.07 -5.76 -0.56
N ASP A 5 -6.00 -4.45 -0.37
CA ASP A 5 -5.00 -3.59 -0.98
C ASP A 5 -3.78 -3.37 -0.07
N ILE A 6 -2.83 -2.53 -0.49
CA ILE A 6 -1.64 -2.23 0.30
C ILE A 6 -1.94 -1.55 1.65
N ASN A 7 -3.12 -0.96 1.84
CA ASN A 7 -3.53 -0.32 3.09
C ASN A 7 -4.41 -1.25 3.96
N GLY A 8 -4.65 -2.50 3.53
CA GLY A 8 -5.56 -3.42 4.19
C GLY A 8 -7.04 -3.15 3.92
N SER A 9 -7.35 -2.25 2.99
CA SER A 9 -8.74 -1.98 2.58
C SER A 9 -9.27 -3.13 1.72
N PRO A 10 -10.54 -3.56 1.89
CA PRO A 10 -11.15 -4.58 1.04
C PRO A 10 -11.08 -4.22 -0.44
N TRP A 11 -10.62 -5.14 -1.28
CA TRP A 11 -10.59 -4.94 -2.73
C TRP A 11 -11.82 -5.61 -3.37
N PRO A 12 -12.79 -4.85 -3.92
CA PRO A 12 -14.00 -5.43 -4.48
C PRO A 12 -13.74 -6.11 -5.82
N GLN A 13 -14.46 -7.19 -6.08
CA GLN A 13 -14.52 -7.85 -7.37
C GLN A 13 -15.27 -6.98 -8.39
N SER A 14 -14.86 -7.05 -9.66
CA SER A 14 -15.62 -6.42 -10.76
C SER A 14 -16.72 -7.33 -11.27
N ASP A 15 -16.46 -8.64 -11.28
CA ASP A 15 -17.29 -9.66 -11.92
C ASP A 15 -17.26 -10.96 -11.11
N PRO A 16 -18.24 -11.87 -11.31
CA PRO A 16 -18.19 -13.22 -10.77
C PRO A 16 -16.89 -13.94 -11.16
N PRO A 17 -16.27 -14.75 -10.27
CA PRO A 17 -15.09 -15.54 -10.63
C PRO A 17 -15.40 -16.53 -11.76
N TYR A 18 -14.43 -16.73 -12.65
CA TYR A 18 -14.52 -17.77 -13.67
C TYR A 18 -13.88 -19.07 -13.16
N ASN A 19 -14.70 -20.12 -13.00
CA ASN A 19 -14.25 -21.45 -12.61
C ASN A 19 -14.14 -22.34 -13.86
N ALA A 20 -12.91 -22.71 -14.24
CA ALA A 20 -12.67 -23.57 -15.40
C ALA A 20 -13.03 -25.05 -15.14
N ALA A 21 -13.29 -25.45 -13.90
CA ALA A 21 -13.58 -26.82 -13.49
C ALA A 21 -14.81 -26.90 -12.55
N PRO A 22 -16.01 -26.49 -12.99
CA PRO A 22 -17.20 -26.37 -12.13
C PRO A 22 -17.75 -27.71 -11.61
N LYS A 23 -17.33 -28.83 -12.20
CA LYS A 23 -17.67 -30.18 -11.70
C LYS A 23 -16.75 -30.66 -10.58
N LEU A 24 -15.62 -29.97 -10.37
CA LEU A 24 -14.58 -30.34 -9.42
C LEU A 24 -14.56 -29.43 -8.20
N PHE A 25 -14.92 -28.16 -8.37
CA PHE A 25 -14.94 -27.16 -7.30
C PHE A 25 -16.24 -26.35 -7.38
N ASP A 26 -16.89 -26.16 -6.23
CA ASP A 26 -17.89 -25.12 -6.04
C ASP A 26 -17.19 -23.80 -5.67
N VAL A 27 -17.63 -22.70 -6.27
CA VAL A 27 -17.03 -21.38 -6.09
C VAL A 27 -18.14 -20.37 -5.79
N GLN A 28 -18.14 -19.88 -4.56
CA GLN A 28 -19.04 -18.82 -4.10
C GLN A 28 -18.25 -17.54 -3.92
N TYR A 29 -18.88 -16.38 -4.13
CA TYR A 29 -18.21 -15.09 -3.98
C TYR A 29 -19.13 -14.03 -3.39
N ASN A 30 -18.52 -13.02 -2.78
CA ASN A 30 -19.15 -11.75 -2.42
C ASN A 30 -18.18 -10.61 -2.74
N GLU A 31 -18.44 -9.39 -2.26
CA GLU A 31 -17.66 -8.19 -2.61
C GLU A 31 -16.15 -8.41 -2.70
N ASN A 32 -15.49 -8.85 -1.63
CA ASN A 32 -14.03 -9.03 -1.59
C ASN A 32 -13.59 -10.44 -1.18
N MET A 33 -14.52 -11.41 -1.17
CA MET A 33 -14.26 -12.77 -0.68
C MET A 33 -14.68 -13.80 -1.72
N VAL A 34 -13.86 -14.84 -1.85
CA VAL A 34 -14.19 -16.06 -2.60
C VAL A 34 -14.09 -17.25 -1.65
N THR A 35 -15.05 -18.16 -1.74
CA THR A 35 -15.02 -19.47 -1.06
C THR A 35 -14.94 -20.54 -2.12
N ILE A 36 -13.96 -21.44 -1.98
CA ILE A 36 -13.78 -22.58 -2.87
C ILE A 36 -14.01 -23.84 -2.05
N THR A 37 -14.88 -24.71 -2.53
CA THR A 37 -15.17 -25.99 -1.89
C THR A 37 -14.91 -27.12 -2.89
N PRO A 38 -13.98 -28.06 -2.62
CA PRO A 38 -13.78 -29.20 -3.49
C PRO A 38 -14.99 -30.13 -3.44
N LEU A 39 -15.44 -30.56 -4.61
CA LEU A 39 -16.54 -31.52 -4.79
C LEU A 39 -16.05 -32.96 -4.91
N ARG A 40 -14.75 -33.13 -5.16
CA ARG A 40 -14.07 -34.41 -5.36
C ARG A 40 -12.69 -34.37 -4.70
N PRO A 41 -12.19 -35.49 -4.16
CA PRO A 41 -10.78 -35.64 -3.80
C PRO A 41 -9.91 -35.73 -5.06
N TRP A 42 -8.62 -35.39 -4.93
CA TRP A 42 -7.60 -35.44 -5.99
C TRP A 42 -7.99 -34.66 -7.25
N ALA A 43 -8.62 -33.51 -7.06
CA ALA A 43 -8.98 -32.60 -8.13
C ALA A 43 -7.94 -31.47 -8.24
N SER A 44 -7.75 -30.96 -9.45
CA SER A 44 -6.99 -29.74 -9.71
C SER A 44 -7.72 -28.85 -10.70
N GLY A 45 -7.54 -27.54 -10.59
CA GLY A 45 -8.22 -26.58 -11.45
C GLY A 45 -7.76 -25.15 -11.27
N ASN A 46 -8.20 -24.29 -12.19
CA ASN A 46 -7.87 -22.88 -12.20
C ASN A 46 -9.14 -22.04 -12.00
N ILE A 47 -9.04 -21.03 -11.15
CA ILE A 47 -10.11 -20.06 -10.89
C ILE A 47 -9.56 -18.66 -11.13
N SER A 48 -10.25 -17.89 -11.97
CA SER A 48 -9.90 -16.50 -12.27
C SER A 48 -10.78 -15.56 -11.46
N VAL A 49 -10.16 -14.67 -10.69
CA VAL A 49 -10.85 -13.64 -9.90
C VAL A 49 -10.60 -12.28 -10.53
N TYR A 50 -11.69 -11.58 -10.87
CA TYR A 50 -11.65 -10.27 -11.49
C TYR A 50 -11.83 -9.20 -10.41
N LEU A 51 -10.82 -8.35 -10.24
CA LEU A 51 -10.79 -7.29 -9.23
C LEU A 51 -11.00 -5.93 -9.89
N LYS A 52 -11.85 -5.10 -9.29
CA LYS A 52 -12.21 -3.79 -9.83
C LYS A 52 -10.97 -2.93 -10.04
N GLY A 53 -10.81 -2.38 -11.25
CA GLY A 53 -9.68 -1.52 -11.61
C GLY A 53 -8.38 -2.27 -11.95
N LEU A 54 -8.33 -3.61 -11.85
CA LEU A 54 -7.23 -4.40 -12.40
C LEU A 54 -7.60 -4.90 -13.80
N SER A 55 -6.73 -4.66 -14.77
CA SER A 55 -6.91 -5.12 -16.16
C SER A 55 -6.58 -6.61 -16.35
N VAL A 56 -5.89 -7.23 -15.39
CA VAL A 56 -5.49 -8.64 -15.42
C VAL A 56 -6.09 -9.34 -14.20
N PRO A 57 -6.75 -10.51 -14.38
CA PRO A 57 -7.32 -11.26 -13.28
C PRO A 57 -6.25 -11.90 -12.39
N VAL A 58 -6.60 -12.14 -11.14
CA VAL A 58 -5.81 -12.99 -10.24
C VAL A 58 -6.18 -14.44 -10.54
N ILE A 59 -5.21 -15.24 -10.97
CA ILE A 59 -5.40 -16.66 -11.26
C ILE A 59 -4.98 -17.49 -10.06
N LEU A 60 -5.89 -18.34 -9.59
CA LEU A 60 -5.67 -19.27 -8.49
C LEU A 60 -5.59 -20.68 -9.06
N ASN A 61 -4.50 -21.38 -8.76
CA ASN A 61 -4.39 -22.82 -9.00
C ASN A 61 -4.78 -23.53 -7.71
N VAL A 62 -5.81 -24.36 -7.77
CA VAL A 62 -6.36 -25.07 -6.61
C VAL A 62 -6.25 -26.57 -6.78
N THR A 63 -6.00 -27.25 -5.67
CA THR A 63 -5.95 -28.70 -5.58
C THR A 63 -6.76 -29.19 -4.38
N SER A 64 -7.29 -30.41 -4.45
CA SER A 64 -7.98 -31.05 -3.33
C SER A 64 -7.27 -32.32 -2.87
N GLY A 65 -6.74 -32.27 -1.66
CA GLY A 65 -6.08 -33.40 -0.99
C GLY A 65 -4.72 -33.78 -1.55
N GLU A 66 -3.87 -34.30 -0.66
CA GLU A 66 -2.60 -34.93 -0.99
C GLU A 66 -2.83 -36.45 -1.10
N THR A 67 -2.22 -37.11 -2.08
CA THR A 67 -2.44 -38.57 -2.30
C THR A 67 -1.72 -39.44 -1.24
N ASP A 68 -0.78 -38.86 -0.49
CA ASP A 68 0.25 -39.62 0.24
C ASP A 68 0.14 -39.61 1.78
N THR A 69 -0.90 -39.03 2.37
CA THR A 69 -1.08 -39.08 3.84
C THR A 69 -2.15 -40.12 4.24
N PRO A 70 -1.78 -41.23 4.91
CA PRO A 70 -2.75 -42.22 5.44
C PRO A 70 -3.52 -41.69 6.67
N SER A 71 -3.61 -40.38 6.81
CA SER A 71 -4.22 -39.65 7.92
C SER A 71 -5.66 -39.31 7.57
N SER A 72 -6.60 -39.53 8.49
CA SER A 72 -8.00 -39.07 8.40
C SER A 72 -8.13 -37.54 8.38
N SER A 73 -7.03 -36.82 8.57
CA SER A 73 -6.89 -35.37 8.50
C SER A 73 -6.22 -34.99 7.18
N GLN A 74 -6.98 -34.31 6.32
CA GLN A 74 -6.47 -33.62 5.12
C GLN A 74 -6.05 -32.21 5.53
N GLU A 75 -4.87 -31.76 5.11
CA GLU A 75 -4.48 -30.36 5.28
C GLU A 75 -5.35 -29.48 4.39
N MET A 76 -5.99 -28.47 4.99
CA MET A 76 -6.88 -27.55 4.30
C MET A 76 -6.52 -26.12 4.70
N ASP A 77 -6.35 -25.26 3.71
CA ASP A 77 -6.27 -23.82 3.93
C ASP A 77 -7.64 -23.26 4.32
N SER A 78 -7.88 -23.15 5.62
CA SER A 78 -9.14 -22.65 6.16
C SER A 78 -9.38 -21.17 5.83
N ARG A 79 -8.32 -20.36 5.76
CA ARG A 79 -8.38 -18.94 5.41
C ARG A 79 -7.09 -18.48 4.75
N LEU A 80 -7.24 -17.85 3.59
CA LEU A 80 -6.17 -17.17 2.87
C LEU A 80 -6.56 -15.71 2.65
N ASP A 81 -5.64 -14.79 3.00
CA ASP A 81 -5.81 -13.36 2.77
C ASP A 81 -4.77 -12.90 1.75
N LEU A 82 -5.24 -12.47 0.57
CA LEU A 82 -4.41 -12.04 -0.55
C LEU A 82 -4.31 -10.51 -0.57
N ARG A 83 -3.09 -10.00 -0.42
CA ARG A 83 -2.79 -8.56 -0.46
C ARG A 83 -2.24 -8.19 -1.83
N ILE A 84 -2.99 -7.36 -2.56
CA ILE A 84 -2.55 -6.79 -3.83
C ILE A 84 -1.62 -5.60 -3.51
N PRO A 85 -0.38 -5.55 -4.01
CA PRO A 85 0.59 -4.50 -3.70
C PRO A 85 0.31 -3.22 -4.51
N ARG A 86 -0.94 -2.75 -4.48
CA ARG A 86 -1.43 -1.51 -5.10
C ARG A 86 -2.49 -0.90 -4.19
N GLN A 87 -2.80 0.37 -4.40
CA GLN A 87 -3.96 1.00 -3.77
C GLN A 87 -5.24 0.56 -4.49
N GLY A 88 -6.23 0.11 -3.72
CA GLY A 88 -7.52 -0.35 -4.24
C GLY A 88 -8.48 0.79 -4.57
N PRO A 89 -9.52 0.54 -5.38
CA PRO A 89 -10.48 1.58 -5.79
C PRO A 89 -11.36 2.08 -4.64
N THR A 90 -11.47 1.32 -3.55
CA THR A 90 -12.20 1.62 -2.31
C THR A 90 -11.29 2.08 -1.18
N SER A 91 -9.98 2.06 -1.41
CA SER A 91 -9.02 2.59 -0.45
C SER A 91 -9.36 4.06 -0.25
N PRO A 92 -9.53 4.55 0.99
CA PRO A 92 -9.70 5.97 1.21
C PRO A 92 -8.54 6.65 0.49
N VAL A 93 -8.87 7.47 -0.50
CA VAL A 93 -7.91 8.42 -1.03
C VAL A 93 -7.52 9.21 0.22
N VAL A 94 -6.25 9.15 0.60
CA VAL A 94 -5.72 10.16 1.51
C VAL A 94 -5.85 11.44 0.72
N SER A 95 -7.02 12.06 0.81
CA SER A 95 -7.37 13.26 0.09
C SER A 95 -6.59 14.33 0.81
N ILE A 96 -5.40 14.56 0.32
CA ILE A 96 -4.69 15.78 0.59
C ILE A 96 -5.59 16.87 0.01
N PRO A 97 -6.19 17.74 0.84
CA PRO A 97 -7.07 18.78 0.35
C PRO A 97 -6.36 19.54 -0.78
N THR A 98 -7.04 19.86 -1.87
CA THR A 98 -6.44 20.56 -3.01
C THR A 98 -5.74 21.85 -2.58
N ASP A 99 -6.24 22.51 -1.53
CA ASP A 99 -5.64 23.69 -0.92
C ASP A 99 -4.26 23.44 -0.29
N LYS A 100 -3.99 22.19 0.11
CA LYS A 100 -2.70 21.71 0.62
C LYS A 100 -1.77 21.22 -0.51
N ILE A 101 -2.19 21.26 -1.78
CA ILE A 101 -1.32 20.94 -2.91
C ILE A 101 -0.78 22.25 -3.45
N ALA A 102 0.52 22.50 -3.30
CA ALA A 102 1.14 23.70 -3.84
C ALA A 102 1.16 23.62 -5.38
N LEU A 103 0.22 24.26 -6.07
CA LEU A 103 0.34 24.42 -7.53
C LEU A 103 1.42 25.47 -7.83
N HIS A 104 2.50 25.06 -8.49
CA HIS A 104 3.57 25.93 -9.03
C HIS A 104 4.42 26.72 -8.01
N ASP A 105 4.94 26.08 -6.96
CA ASP A 105 6.02 26.66 -6.14
C ASP A 105 7.40 26.12 -6.57
N ALA A 106 8.20 26.97 -7.23
CA ALA A 106 9.55 26.62 -7.69
C ALA A 106 10.51 26.26 -6.54
N THR A 107 10.28 26.81 -5.34
CA THR A 107 11.07 26.52 -4.15
C THR A 107 10.78 25.11 -3.68
N LEU A 108 9.51 24.76 -3.48
CA LEU A 108 9.11 23.40 -3.09
C LEU A 108 9.48 22.38 -4.15
N GLN A 109 9.41 22.73 -5.43
CA GLN A 109 9.90 21.85 -6.49
C GLN A 109 11.39 21.55 -6.34
N ALA A 110 12.22 22.55 -6.03
CA ALA A 110 13.66 22.35 -5.79
C ALA A 110 13.93 21.42 -4.59
N PHE A 111 13.13 21.52 -3.52
CA PHE A 111 13.18 20.56 -2.40
C PHE A 111 12.79 19.14 -2.84
N LEU A 112 11.73 18.98 -3.64
CA LEU A 112 11.30 17.69 -4.17
C LEU A 112 12.37 17.05 -5.08
N ASP A 113 13.05 17.87 -5.88
CA ASP A 113 14.16 17.46 -6.74
C ASP A 113 15.44 17.12 -5.94
N GLY A 114 15.45 17.41 -4.63
CA GLY A 114 16.58 17.15 -3.73
C GLY A 114 17.71 18.18 -3.81
N ILE A 115 17.46 19.31 -4.47
CA ILE A 115 18.40 20.43 -4.69
C ILE A 115 17.82 21.72 -4.11
N PRO A 116 17.66 21.81 -2.77
CA PRO A 116 17.07 23.00 -2.15
C PRO A 116 17.86 24.27 -2.48
N PRO A 117 17.22 25.45 -2.49
CA PRO A 117 17.91 26.72 -2.71
C PRO A 117 19.08 26.91 -1.74
N ARG A 118 20.13 27.61 -2.21
CA ARG A 118 21.30 27.97 -1.39
C ARG A 118 20.97 29.14 -0.46
N ASP A 119 20.00 28.95 0.41
CA ASP A 119 19.61 29.89 1.44
C ASP A 119 20.27 29.51 2.78
N PRO A 120 20.96 30.43 3.48
CA PRO A 120 21.56 30.16 4.80
C PRO A 120 20.57 29.70 5.88
N SER A 121 19.28 30.01 5.72
CA SER A 121 18.21 29.61 6.64
C SER A 121 17.70 28.18 6.41
N VAL A 122 18.11 27.52 5.31
CA VAL A 122 17.76 26.13 5.03
C VAL A 122 18.85 25.21 5.56
N LYS A 123 18.50 24.32 6.49
CA LYS A 123 19.42 23.35 7.08
C LYS A 123 18.91 21.94 6.84
N ARG A 124 19.77 21.06 6.32
CA ARG A 124 19.47 19.63 6.25
C ARG A 124 19.65 19.03 7.64
N LEU A 125 18.60 18.42 8.17
CA LEU A 125 18.64 17.80 9.49
C LEU A 125 19.15 16.36 9.39
N LYS A 126 19.90 15.96 10.42
CA LYS A 126 20.08 14.54 10.75
C LYS A 126 18.83 14.05 11.48
N PHE A 127 18.60 12.75 11.49
CA PHE A 127 17.49 12.17 12.19
C PHE A 127 17.79 10.73 12.61
N THR A 128 17.03 10.25 13.59
CA THR A 128 16.99 8.83 13.96
C THR A 128 15.68 8.20 13.49
N GLY A 129 15.66 6.88 13.29
CA GLY A 129 14.53 6.14 12.70
C GLY A 129 14.88 5.61 11.30
N ASN A 130 14.44 4.38 11.01
CA ASN A 130 14.83 3.68 9.77
C ASN A 130 13.77 3.86 8.67
N VAL A 131 13.85 4.97 7.95
CA VAL A 131 12.98 5.24 6.79
C VAL A 131 13.87 5.48 5.56
N PRO A 132 13.89 4.56 4.58
CA PRO A 132 14.69 4.69 3.37
C PRO A 132 14.37 5.96 2.58
N ASP A 133 15.34 6.42 1.79
CA ASP A 133 15.19 7.52 0.83
C ASP A 133 14.57 8.82 1.40
N THR A 134 14.79 9.06 2.70
CA THR A 134 14.21 10.20 3.42
C THR A 134 15.25 11.30 3.61
N THR A 135 14.85 12.55 3.36
CA THR A 135 15.63 13.73 3.69
C THR A 135 14.73 14.78 4.32
N ILE A 136 15.22 15.39 5.39
CA ILE A 136 14.50 16.42 6.14
C ILE A 136 15.35 17.69 6.10
N TRP A 137 14.71 18.80 5.78
CA TRP A 137 15.27 20.13 5.95
C TRP A 137 14.41 20.93 6.91
N GLN A 138 15.03 21.85 7.63
CA GLN A 138 14.35 22.91 8.37
C GLN A 138 14.58 24.23 7.65
N HIS A 139 13.53 25.03 7.54
CA HIS A 139 13.55 26.38 7.00
C HIS A 139 12.65 27.27 7.85
N GLY A 140 13.26 28.03 8.77
CA GLY A 140 12.52 28.76 9.80
C GLY A 140 11.70 27.82 10.69
N ASP A 141 10.40 28.06 10.77
CA ASP A 141 9.44 27.29 11.57
C ASP A 141 8.85 26.09 10.82
N ASP A 142 9.34 25.82 9.61
CA ASP A 142 8.86 24.74 8.74
C ASP A 142 9.88 23.60 8.61
N LEU A 143 9.37 22.38 8.61
CA LEU A 143 10.06 21.19 8.12
C LEU A 143 9.63 20.89 6.69
N LEU A 144 10.62 20.56 5.87
CA LEU A 144 10.48 20.10 4.50
C LEU A 144 10.94 18.64 4.48
N VAL A 145 10.00 17.72 4.38
CA VAL A 145 10.23 16.28 4.50
C VAL A 145 10.06 15.63 3.13
N ARG A 146 11.14 15.13 2.55
CA ARG A 146 11.14 14.41 1.27
C ARG A 146 11.33 12.91 1.51
N SER A 147 10.39 12.08 1.08
CA SER A 147 10.49 10.62 1.21
C SER A 147 9.64 9.89 0.18
N ARG A 148 9.93 8.60 -0.02
CA ARG A 148 9.02 7.65 -0.69
C ARG A 148 8.10 6.91 0.29
N ALA A 149 8.42 6.93 1.58
CA ALA A 149 7.53 6.44 2.62
C ALA A 149 6.43 7.47 2.89
N ILE A 150 5.23 7.01 3.21
CA ILE A 150 4.08 7.90 3.41
C ILE A 150 4.16 8.55 4.79
N LEU A 151 4.18 9.88 4.85
CA LEU A 151 4.03 10.63 6.10
C LEU A 151 2.59 10.50 6.62
N ARG A 152 2.45 10.25 7.93
CA ARG A 152 1.15 10.12 8.61
C ARG A 152 0.74 11.38 9.37
N ASP A 153 1.71 12.23 9.71
CA ASP A 153 1.44 13.48 10.43
C ASP A 153 0.67 14.47 9.56
N GLU A 154 0.06 15.44 10.23
CA GLU A 154 -0.53 16.57 9.54
C GLU A 154 0.57 17.44 8.91
N PHE A 155 0.28 17.92 7.70
CA PHE A 155 1.13 18.82 6.96
C PHE A 155 0.30 19.99 6.40
N GLU A 156 0.98 21.07 6.05
CA GLU A 156 0.38 22.25 5.43
C GLU A 156 0.34 22.11 3.92
N GLN A 157 1.45 21.67 3.32
CA GLN A 157 1.57 21.54 1.87
C GLN A 157 2.24 20.24 1.46
N THR A 158 1.96 19.78 0.25
CA THR A 158 2.66 18.66 -0.37
C THR A 158 2.95 18.90 -1.84
N LEU A 159 4.00 18.25 -2.34
CA LEU A 159 4.27 18.02 -3.74
C LEU A 159 4.63 16.55 -3.96
N SER A 160 4.34 16.03 -5.16
CA SER A 160 4.61 14.64 -5.50
C SER A 160 5.23 14.53 -6.89
N SER A 161 6.18 13.61 -7.01
CA SER A 161 6.83 13.24 -8.27
C SER A 161 6.25 11.92 -8.80
N ALA A 162 6.36 11.69 -10.12
CA ALA A 162 5.90 10.46 -10.76
C ALA A 162 6.67 9.20 -10.32
N ASP A 163 7.86 9.35 -9.74
CA ASP A 163 8.68 8.25 -9.21
C ASP A 163 8.24 7.79 -7.80
N GLY A 164 7.15 8.36 -7.26
CA GLY A 164 6.63 8.05 -5.93
C GLY A 164 7.34 8.79 -4.79
N THR A 165 8.23 9.75 -5.10
CA THR A 165 8.77 10.65 -4.09
C THR A 165 7.77 11.75 -3.78
N HIS A 166 7.58 12.02 -2.50
CA HIS A 166 6.74 13.10 -2.00
C HIS A 166 7.58 14.08 -1.19
N LEU A 167 7.13 15.33 -1.17
CA LEU A 167 7.60 16.39 -0.29
C LEU A 167 6.41 16.84 0.55
N TRP A 168 6.60 16.98 1.85
CA TRP A 168 5.64 17.60 2.76
C TRP A 168 6.28 18.81 3.44
N LYS A 169 5.50 19.89 3.54
CA LYS A 169 5.80 21.05 4.36
C LYS A 169 4.90 21.01 5.57
N LEU A 170 5.47 21.09 6.77
CA LEU A 170 4.73 21.07 8.02
C LEU A 170 5.45 21.92 9.08
N PRO A 171 4.76 22.39 10.14
CA PRO A 171 5.43 23.06 11.24
C PRO A 171 6.48 22.17 11.89
N VAL A 172 7.52 22.79 12.46
CA VAL A 172 8.56 22.07 13.20
C VAL A 172 7.95 21.20 14.29
N THR A 173 8.25 19.90 14.23
CA THR A 173 7.81 18.89 15.18
C THR A 173 8.99 17.98 15.56
N PRO A 174 9.11 17.58 16.85
CA PRO A 174 10.19 16.71 17.30
C PRO A 174 10.00 15.24 16.87
N LEU A 175 8.84 14.87 16.33
CA LEU A 175 8.52 13.50 15.97
C LEU A 175 7.72 13.48 14.67
N LEU A 176 8.17 12.64 13.75
CA LEU A 176 7.49 12.29 12.51
C LEU A 176 7.11 10.81 12.55
N THR A 177 5.98 10.48 11.96
CA THR A 177 5.46 9.12 11.84
C THR A 177 5.27 8.78 10.37
N PHE A 178 6.00 7.77 9.91
CA PHE A 178 5.90 7.24 8.55
C PHE A 178 5.19 5.90 8.53
N SER A 179 4.59 5.59 7.38
CA SER A 179 4.20 4.23 7.04
C SER A 179 5.25 3.61 6.13
N VAL A 180 5.92 2.56 6.62
CA VAL A 180 6.87 1.76 5.86
C VAL A 180 6.32 0.35 5.77
N ASN A 181 5.99 -0.12 4.56
CA ASN A 181 5.36 -1.44 4.33
C ASN A 181 4.06 -1.71 5.12
N GLY A 182 3.37 -0.65 5.53
CA GLY A 182 2.15 -0.71 6.36
C GLY A 182 2.40 -0.68 7.87
N GLN A 183 3.66 -0.64 8.32
CA GLN A 183 4.01 -0.44 9.73
C GLN A 183 4.32 1.02 10.02
N SER A 184 3.96 1.48 11.21
CA SER A 184 4.32 2.81 11.69
C SER A 184 5.78 2.83 12.13
N VAL A 185 6.56 3.76 11.57
CA VAL A 185 7.97 3.99 11.93
C VAL A 185 8.11 5.43 12.35
N HIS A 186 8.67 5.64 13.55
CA HIS A 186 8.92 6.97 14.08
C HIS A 186 10.30 7.47 13.67
N VAL A 187 10.35 8.76 13.31
CA VAL A 187 11.56 9.49 12.95
C VAL A 187 11.69 10.70 13.87
N THR A 188 12.85 10.88 14.47
CA THR A 188 13.15 12.03 15.35
C THR A 188 14.23 12.87 14.69
N PRO A 189 13.89 14.03 14.09
CA PRO A 189 14.87 14.96 13.55
C PRO A 189 15.68 15.63 14.68
N GLU A 190 16.97 15.85 14.41
CA GLU A 190 17.85 16.66 15.26
C GLU A 190 17.56 18.14 14.96
N LEU A 191 16.57 18.69 15.66
CA LEU A 191 16.22 20.11 15.60
C LEU A 191 17.31 20.96 16.27
N GLU A 192 17.53 22.18 15.76
CA GLU A 192 18.39 23.20 16.39
C GLU A 192 17.60 24.24 17.18
#